data_AF-A0A2E5JHS5-F1
#
_entry.id   AF-A0A2E5JHS5-F1
#
_cell.length_a   1.000
_cell.length_b   1.000
_cell.length_c   1.000
_cell.angle_alpha   90.00
_cell.angle_beta   90.00
_cell.angle_gamma   90.00
#
_symmetry.space_group_name_H-M   'P 1'
#
loop_
_entity.id
_entity.type
_entity.pdbx_description
1 polymer ?
#
loop_
_entity_poly.entity_id
_entity_poly.type
_entity_poly.pdbx_seq_one_letter_code
_entity_poly.pdbx_strand_id
1 'polypeptide(L)'
;MSESRSDFLKSELIKRELESTPWEALTTLAKNKLLLELLAVDRGELEARCINSIGSFDRNDVKASASALADHTIVSSTTADVLAHAKTALSEEYDKIPLEDLETLYTIFSGGAKNKYDSGSDDVLGFIIDLDEEN
;
A
#
# COMPACT_ATOMS: atom_id res chain seq x y z
N MET A 1 -3.60 23.56 9.17
CA MET A 1 -4.55 22.43 9.23
C MET A 1 -3.86 21.32 9.99
N SER A 2 -4.45 20.80 11.05
CA SER A 2 -3.93 19.65 11.79
C SER A 2 -4.19 18.38 10.97
N GLU A 3 -3.14 17.61 10.67
CA GLU A 3 -3.26 16.29 10.05
C GLU A 3 -4.13 15.38 10.92
N SER A 4 -5.07 14.64 10.32
CA SER A 4 -5.88 13.72 11.10
C SER A 4 -5.01 12.56 11.58
N ARG A 5 -5.30 12.01 12.76
CA ARG A 5 -4.54 10.88 13.32
C ARG A 5 -4.48 9.69 12.34
N SER A 6 -5.55 9.45 11.60
CA SER A 6 -5.60 8.45 10.53
C SER A 6 -4.57 8.74 9.44
N ASP A 7 -4.52 9.97 8.94
CA ASP A 7 -3.62 10.33 7.83
C ASP A 7 -2.15 10.20 8.23
N PHE A 8 -1.82 10.59 9.48
CA PHE A 8 -0.49 10.41 10.04
C PHE A 8 -0.07 8.93 10.08
N LEU A 9 -0.92 8.06 10.64
CA LEU A 9 -0.63 6.63 10.75
C LEU A 9 -0.43 5.97 9.38
N LYS A 10 -1.32 6.29 8.42
CA LYS A 10 -1.21 5.80 7.04
C LYS A 10 0.10 6.24 6.40
N SER A 11 0.43 7.53 6.51
CA SER A 11 1.66 8.09 5.93
C SER A 11 2.91 7.39 6.46
N GLU A 12 2.99 7.16 7.77
CA GLU A 12 4.15 6.48 8.38
C GLU A 12 4.23 5.00 7.99
N LEU A 13 3.10 4.29 7.97
CA LEU A 13 3.05 2.89 7.53
C LEU A 13 3.48 2.74 6.06
N ILE A 14 2.91 3.56 5.18
CA ILE A 14 3.25 3.57 3.75
C ILE A 14 4.73 3.88 3.54
N LYS A 15 5.26 4.88 4.24
CA LYS A 15 6.68 5.22 4.14
C LYS A 15 7.56 4.03 4.52
N ARG A 16 7.25 3.38 5.64
CA ARG A 16 8.02 2.23 6.11
C ARG A 16 7.93 1.03 5.18
N GLU A 17 6.77 0.79 4.58
CA GLU A 17 6.62 -0.25 3.57
C GLU A 17 7.44 0.04 2.32
N LEU A 18 7.42 1.28 1.80
CA LEU A 18 8.22 1.65 0.63
C LEU A 18 9.74 1.51 0.89
N GLU A 19 10.20 1.73 2.12
CA GLU A 19 11.61 1.61 2.50
C GLU A 19 12.05 0.16 2.76
N SER A 20 11.15 -0.71 3.19
CA SER A 20 11.47 -2.09 3.62
C SER A 20 11.08 -3.18 2.60
N THR A 21 10.22 -2.85 1.64
CA THR A 21 9.74 -3.81 0.64
C THR A 21 10.76 -3.99 -0.48
N PRO A 22 11.06 -5.24 -0.90
CA PRO A 22 11.93 -5.49 -2.06
C PRO A 22 11.43 -4.80 -3.33
N TRP A 23 12.37 -4.36 -4.17
CA TRP A 23 12.07 -3.61 -5.39
C TRP A 23 11.15 -4.37 -6.35
N GLU A 24 11.31 -5.69 -6.47
CA GLU A 24 10.48 -6.57 -7.30
C GLU A 24 9.02 -6.58 -6.83
N ALA A 25 8.80 -6.51 -5.52
CA ALA A 25 7.46 -6.42 -4.96
C ALA A 25 6.85 -5.03 -5.18
N LEU A 26 7.63 -3.96 -5.05
CA LEU A 26 7.18 -2.59 -5.34
C LEU A 26 6.82 -2.40 -6.82
N THR A 27 7.61 -2.94 -7.74
CA THR A 27 7.32 -2.91 -9.18
C THR A 27 6.07 -3.73 -9.52
N THR A 28 5.89 -4.88 -8.89
CA THR A 28 4.66 -5.68 -9.04
C THR A 28 3.43 -4.93 -8.54
N LEU A 29 3.53 -4.27 -7.38
CA LEU A 29 2.45 -3.47 -6.82
C LEU A 29 2.08 -2.29 -7.73
N ALA A 30 3.09 -1.55 -8.19
CA ALA A 30 2.92 -0.45 -9.14
C ALA A 30 2.27 -0.92 -10.46
N LYS A 31 2.72 -2.06 -11.01
CA LYS A 31 2.13 -2.66 -12.22
C LYS A 31 0.66 -3.01 -12.00
N ASN A 32 0.32 -3.66 -10.88
CA ASN A 32 -1.05 -4.05 -10.60
C ASN A 32 -1.97 -2.83 -10.49
N LYS A 33 -1.49 -1.76 -9.84
CA LYS A 33 -2.21 -0.49 -9.77
C LYS A 33 -2.46 0.09 -11.16
N LEU A 34 -1.41 0.18 -11.97
CA LEU A 34 -1.52 0.68 -13.34
C LEU A 34 -2.46 -0.18 -14.19
N LEU A 35 -2.41 -1.51 -14.04
CA LEU A 35 -3.32 -2.43 -14.74
C LEU A 35 -4.78 -2.16 -14.36
N LEU A 36 -5.08 -1.96 -13.09
CA LEU A 36 -6.44 -1.62 -12.64
C LEU A 36 -6.91 -0.29 -13.23
N GLU A 37 -6.03 0.72 -13.28
CA GLU A 37 -6.33 2.01 -13.91
C GLU A 37 -6.60 1.85 -15.42
N LEU A 38 -5.78 1.06 -16.12
CA LEU A 38 -5.94 0.78 -17.55
C LEU A 38 -7.21 -0.04 -17.85
N LEU A 39 -7.67 -0.87 -16.93
CA LEU A 39 -8.93 -1.61 -17.08
C LEU A 39 -10.15 -0.76 -16.73
N ALA A 40 -9.96 0.34 -16.01
CA ALA A 40 -11.03 1.28 -15.65
C ALA A 40 -11.27 2.36 -16.71
N VAL A 41 -10.32 2.60 -17.63
CA VAL A 41 -10.54 3.52 -18.75
C VAL A 41 -11.48 2.93 -19.79
N ASP A 42 -12.09 3.82 -20.60
CA ASP A 42 -12.88 3.39 -21.73
C ASP A 42 -12.07 2.54 -22.72
N ARG A 43 -12.74 1.58 -23.35
CA ARG A 43 -12.10 0.63 -24.27
C ARG A 43 -11.42 1.32 -25.46
N GLY A 44 -12.02 2.36 -26.02
CA GLY A 44 -11.45 3.10 -27.15
C GLY A 44 -10.17 3.84 -26.75
N GLU A 45 -10.14 4.39 -25.54
CA GLU A 45 -8.96 5.03 -24.97
C GLU A 45 -7.83 4.02 -24.69
N LEU A 46 -8.17 2.86 -24.12
CA LEU A 46 -7.21 1.78 -23.91
C LEU A 46 -6.60 1.29 -25.23
N GLU A 47 -7.44 1.06 -26.25
CA GLU A 47 -7.00 0.66 -27.59
C GLU A 47 -6.03 1.70 -28.18
N ALA A 48 -6.36 2.99 -28.09
CA ALA A 48 -5.48 4.07 -28.56
C ALA A 48 -4.12 4.06 -27.84
N ARG A 49 -4.10 3.92 -26.51
CA ARG A 49 -2.86 3.84 -25.74
C ARG A 49 -2.03 2.62 -26.09
N CYS A 50 -2.65 1.46 -26.21
CA CYS A 50 -1.98 0.23 -26.62
C CYS A 50 -1.34 0.37 -28.02
N ILE A 51 -2.09 0.88 -29.01
CA ILE A 51 -1.55 1.10 -30.35
C ILE A 51 -0.40 2.11 -30.34
N ASN A 52 -0.51 3.21 -29.58
CA ASN A 52 0.51 4.25 -29.55
C ASN A 52 1.79 3.83 -28.82
N SER A 53 1.69 3.03 -27.75
CA SER A 53 2.83 2.68 -26.91
C SER A 53 3.45 1.32 -27.26
N ILE A 54 2.63 0.32 -27.57
CA ILE A 54 3.09 -1.06 -27.83
C ILE A 54 2.75 -1.55 -29.25
N GLY A 55 2.11 -0.73 -30.08
CA GLY A 55 1.86 -1.02 -31.50
C GLY A 55 0.77 -2.06 -31.76
N SER A 56 0.08 -2.57 -30.74
CA SER A 56 -0.90 -3.66 -30.89
C SER A 56 -1.96 -3.62 -29.80
N PHE A 57 -3.16 -4.11 -30.13
CA PHE A 57 -4.29 -4.28 -29.20
C PHE A 57 -5.10 -5.51 -29.61
N ASP A 58 -5.22 -6.49 -28.73
CA ASP A 58 -6.08 -7.65 -28.94
C ASP A 58 -7.50 -7.36 -28.42
N ARG A 59 -8.44 -7.26 -29.35
CA ARG A 59 -9.86 -7.01 -29.04
C ARG A 59 -10.54 -8.20 -28.35
N ASN A 60 -10.00 -9.41 -28.51
CA ASN A 60 -10.51 -10.61 -27.86
C ASN A 60 -9.89 -10.82 -26.48
N ASP A 61 -8.71 -10.24 -26.23
CA ASP A 61 -8.03 -10.27 -24.93
C ASP A 61 -7.56 -8.88 -24.49
N VAL A 62 -8.55 -8.07 -24.08
CA VAL A 62 -8.33 -6.71 -23.56
C VAL A 62 -7.46 -6.73 -22.31
N LYS A 63 -7.58 -7.77 -21.47
CA LYS A 63 -6.81 -7.88 -20.23
C LYS A 63 -5.34 -8.16 -20.51
N ALA A 64 -5.03 -9.04 -21.46
CA ALA A 64 -3.65 -9.25 -21.89
C ALA A 64 -3.06 -7.98 -22.50
N SER A 65 -3.84 -7.26 -23.32
CA SER A 65 -3.40 -5.98 -23.93
C SER A 65 -3.10 -4.91 -22.87
N ALA A 66 -3.98 -4.75 -21.88
CA ALA A 66 -3.77 -3.84 -20.75
C ALA A 66 -2.57 -4.26 -19.90
N SER A 67 -2.37 -5.56 -19.66
CA SER A 67 -1.21 -6.07 -18.93
C SER A 67 0.10 -5.80 -19.68
N ALA A 68 0.13 -6.03 -21.00
CA ALA A 68 1.29 -5.76 -21.83
C ALA A 68 1.64 -4.26 -21.85
N LEU A 69 0.61 -3.40 -21.90
CA LEU A 69 0.81 -1.95 -21.77
C LEU A 69 1.34 -1.58 -20.38
N ALA A 70 0.80 -2.15 -19.30
CA ALA A 70 1.28 -1.90 -17.94
C ALA A 70 2.75 -2.33 -17.77
N ASP A 71 3.12 -3.50 -18.30
CA ASP A 71 4.50 -3.98 -18.32
C ASP A 71 5.43 -3.01 -19.06
N HIS A 72 5.03 -2.59 -20.26
CA HIS A 72 5.80 -1.64 -21.05
C HIS A 72 5.99 -0.31 -20.29
N THR A 73 4.92 0.23 -19.71
CA THR A 73 4.98 1.48 -18.94
C THR A 73 5.93 1.35 -17.76
N ILE A 74 5.82 0.30 -16.93
CA ILE A 74 6.70 0.11 -15.76
C ILE A 74 8.17 -0.02 -16.17
N VAL A 75 8.49 -0.74 -17.25
CA VAL A 75 9.87 -0.86 -17.76
C VAL A 75 10.42 0.49 -18.23
N SER A 76 9.57 1.34 -18.80
CA SER A 76 9.94 2.69 -19.25
C SER A 76 9.90 3.77 -18.17
N SER A 77 9.37 3.46 -16.99
CA SER A 77 9.17 4.41 -15.88
C SER A 77 10.45 4.68 -15.10
N THR A 78 10.54 5.87 -14.51
CA THR A 78 11.60 6.17 -13.55
C THR A 78 11.31 5.50 -12.20
N THR A 79 12.32 5.39 -11.34
CA THR A 79 12.14 4.91 -9.97
C THR A 79 11.08 5.72 -9.21
N ALA A 80 11.05 7.03 -9.42
CA ALA A 80 10.08 7.91 -8.76
C ALA A 80 8.64 7.60 -9.20
N ASP A 81 8.43 7.29 -10.48
CA ASP A 81 7.10 6.95 -11.01
C ASP A 81 6.60 5.61 -10.45
N VAL A 82 7.48 4.60 -10.40
CA VAL A 82 7.15 3.30 -9.80
C VAL A 82 6.78 3.47 -8.32
N LEU A 83 7.56 4.24 -7.55
CA LEU A 83 7.26 4.51 -6.15
C LEU A 83 5.96 5.29 -5.99
N ALA A 84 5.63 6.21 -6.90
CA ALA A 84 4.36 6.94 -6.85
C ALA A 84 3.15 6.02 -7.08
N HIS A 85 3.22 5.10 -8.05
CA HIS A 85 2.17 4.11 -8.26
C HIS A 85 2.06 3.13 -7.09
N ALA A 86 3.18 2.63 -6.57
CA ALA A 86 3.20 1.77 -5.39
C ALA A 86 2.60 2.48 -4.17
N LYS A 87 3.00 3.74 -3.92
CA LYS A 87 2.44 4.57 -2.83
C LYS A 87 0.93 4.72 -2.97
N THR A 88 0.44 4.98 -4.17
CA THR A 88 -1.00 5.14 -4.42
C THR A 88 -1.73 3.84 -4.14
N ALA A 89 -1.20 2.70 -4.60
CA ALA A 89 -1.75 1.39 -4.31
C ALA A 89 -1.85 1.13 -2.81
N LEU A 90 -0.77 1.40 -2.06
CA LEU A 90 -0.76 1.25 -0.60
C LEU A 90 -1.76 2.17 0.07
N SER A 91 -1.82 3.45 -0.34
CA SER A 91 -2.79 4.41 0.20
C SER A 91 -4.23 3.91 0.06
N GLU A 92 -4.59 3.38 -1.12
CA GLU A 92 -5.93 2.85 -1.37
C GLU A 92 -6.25 1.60 -0.54
N GLU A 93 -5.26 0.74 -0.28
CA GLU A 93 -5.45 -0.39 0.63
C GLU A 93 -5.62 0.08 2.08
N TYR A 94 -4.78 1.01 2.52
CA TYR A 94 -4.85 1.60 3.86
C TYR A 94 -6.12 2.42 4.10
N ASP A 95 -6.73 2.98 3.06
CA ASP A 95 -8.03 3.66 3.14
C ASP A 95 -9.20 2.72 3.45
N LYS A 96 -9.04 1.42 3.20
CA LYS A 96 -10.05 0.40 3.51
C LYS A 96 -9.94 -0.12 4.96
N ILE A 97 -8.86 0.23 5.66
CA ILE A 97 -8.57 -0.27 7.00
C ILE A 97 -9.20 0.67 8.05
N PRO A 98 -9.99 0.13 9.01
CA PRO A 98 -10.51 0.91 10.13
C PRO A 98 -9.37 1.51 10.98
N LEU A 99 -9.65 2.63 11.67
CA LEU A 99 -8.64 3.31 12.49
C LEU A 99 -8.03 2.41 13.58
N GLU A 100 -8.84 1.57 14.23
CA GLU A 100 -8.39 0.65 15.29
C GLU A 100 -7.36 -0.37 14.77
N ASP A 101 -7.56 -0.87 13.55
CA ASP A 101 -6.65 -1.81 12.89
C ASP A 101 -5.37 -1.09 12.42
N LEU A 102 -5.49 0.15 11.91
CA LEU A 102 -4.33 0.98 11.57
C LEU A 102 -3.43 1.24 12.78
N GLU A 103 -4.02 1.53 13.94
CA GLU A 103 -3.29 1.74 15.19
C GLU A 103 -2.57 0.47 15.66
N THR A 104 -3.23 -0.68 15.51
CA THR A 104 -2.66 -1.98 15.82
C THR A 104 -1.48 -2.29 14.92
N LEU A 105 -1.65 -2.12 13.60
CA LEU A 105 -0.58 -2.30 12.61
C LEU A 105 0.61 -1.37 12.88
N TYR A 106 0.34 -0.09 13.15
CA TYR A 106 1.38 0.88 13.50
C TYR A 106 2.15 0.47 14.75
N THR A 107 1.45 -0.01 15.80
CA THR A 107 2.08 -0.48 17.04
C THR A 107 2.97 -1.71 16.80
N ILE A 108 2.54 -2.63 15.94
CA ILE A 108 3.33 -3.81 15.54
C ILE A 108 4.58 -3.37 14.76
N PHE A 109 4.42 -2.52 13.74
CA PHE A 109 5.52 -2.09 12.87
C PHE A 109 6.54 -1.18 13.55
N SER A 110 6.09 -0.35 14.50
CA SER A 110 6.96 0.47 15.34
C SER A 110 7.62 -0.32 16.48
N GLY A 111 7.31 -1.61 16.62
CA GLY A 111 8.00 -2.54 17.52
C GLY A 111 7.56 -2.44 18.98
N GLY A 112 6.26 -2.24 19.24
CA GLY A 112 5.77 -2.09 20.62
C GLY A 112 6.46 -0.93 21.35
N ALA A 113 6.87 0.11 20.62
CA ALA A 113 7.44 1.31 21.21
C ALA A 113 6.32 1.98 22.01
N LYS A 114 6.32 1.73 23.33
CA LYS A 114 5.57 2.42 24.38
C LYS A 114 5.00 3.72 23.85
N ASN A 115 3.74 3.68 23.42
CA ASN A 115 3.04 4.88 23.01
C ASN A 115 2.96 5.76 24.25
N LYS A 116 3.79 6.80 24.28
CA LYS A 116 3.57 7.99 25.12
C LYS A 116 2.37 8.75 24.55
N TYR A 117 1.22 8.08 24.49
CA TYR A 117 -0.06 8.72 24.64
C TYR A 117 -0.53 8.40 26.06
N ASP A 118 0.33 8.74 27.04
CA ASP A 118 -0.11 8.98 28.40
C ASP A 118 -0.87 10.31 28.39
N SER A 119 -2.14 10.23 27.98
CA SER A 119 -3.14 11.15 28.47
C SER A 119 -4.00 10.38 29.46
N GLY A 120 -3.44 10.15 30.64
CA GLY A 120 -4.16 10.05 31.92
C GLY A 120 -5.50 9.33 31.87
N SER A 121 -5.47 8.03 32.12
CA SER A 121 -6.38 7.46 33.10
C SER A 121 -5.64 6.34 33.83
N ASP A 122 -5.34 6.60 35.09
CA ASP A 122 -5.25 5.57 36.11
C ASP A 122 -6.45 4.63 35.93
N ASP A 123 -6.20 3.38 35.56
CA ASP A 123 -6.59 2.25 36.38
C ASP A 123 -6.16 0.91 35.76
N VAL A 124 -5.34 0.20 36.54
CA VAL A 124 -5.43 -1.22 36.87
C VAL A 124 -5.59 -2.22 35.70
N LEU A 125 -4.54 -3.01 35.46
CA LEU A 125 -4.59 -4.47 35.61
C LEU A 125 -3.15 -5.01 35.65
N GLY A 126 -2.65 -5.17 36.88
CA GLY A 126 -1.45 -5.94 37.15
C GLY A 126 -1.72 -7.42 36.90
N PHE A 127 -1.15 -7.96 35.82
CA PHE A 127 -0.87 -9.39 35.76
C PHE A 127 0.48 -9.62 36.43
N ILE A 128 0.45 -9.77 37.76
CA ILE A 128 1.46 -10.54 38.47
C ILE A 128 1.19 -11.98 38.09
N ILE A 129 2.07 -12.59 37.30
CA ILE A 129 2.13 -14.04 37.20
C ILE A 129 2.86 -14.49 38.45
N ASP A 130 2.08 -14.92 39.46
CA ASP A 130 2.60 -15.75 40.55
C ASP A 130 3.07 -17.07 39.94
N LEU A 131 4.40 -17.25 39.91
CA LEU A 131 5.04 -18.54 39.68
C LEU A 131 5.60 -18.99 41.02
N ASP A 132 4.70 -19.48 41.87
CA ASP A 132 5.01 -20.40 42.96
C ASP A 132 4.10 -21.62 42.80
N GLU A 133 4.68 -22.76 42.43
CA GLU A 133 4.32 -24.01 43.10
C GLU A 133 5.49 -24.99 43.03
N GLU A 134 5.99 -25.29 44.23
CA GLU A 134 6.97 -26.32 44.59
C GLU A 134 6.61 -27.70 44.03
N ASN A 135 7.61 -28.42 43.48
CA ASN A 135 8.20 -29.61 44.13
C ASN A 135 9.44 -30.09 43.36
#